data_AF-A0A2V6CH53-F1
#
_entry.id   AF-A0A2V6CH53-F1
#
_cell.length_a   1.000
_cell.length_b   1.000
_cell.length_c   1.000
_cell.angle_alpha   90.00
_cell.angle_beta   90.00
_cell.angle_gamma   90.00
#
_symmetry.space_group_name_H-M   'P 1'
#
loop_
_entity.id
_entity.type
_entity.pdbx_description
1 polymer ?
#
loop_
_entity_poly.entity_id
_entity_poly.type
_entity_poly.pdbx_seq_one_letter_code
_entity_poly.pdbx_strand_id
1 'polypeptide(L)'
;MAKAIAEQLRAKLSGQEEQVIAARPTENPEAYDAYLRGLAYSLKPSNTANALAAQKYLREAVKLDPKFALSWALLSYVEARGYLGQSLQPTVALREEIRQAAETALTLQPNLGEAVLTKGYYHYA
;
A
#
# COMPACT_ATOMS: atom_id res chain seq x y z
N MET A 1 2.06 -22.13 -1.88
CA MET A 1 2.98 -21.35 -1.02
C MET A 1 2.42 -20.01 -0.53
N ALA A 2 1.51 -19.34 -1.26
CA ALA A 2 0.87 -18.09 -0.79
C ALA A 2 0.10 -18.20 0.54
N LYS A 3 -0.44 -19.38 0.88
CA LYS A 3 -1.23 -19.62 2.10
C LYS A 3 -0.43 -19.43 3.40
N ALA A 4 0.82 -19.89 3.43
CA ALA A 4 1.65 -19.88 4.64
C ALA A 4 2.13 -18.47 5.03
N ILE A 5 2.32 -17.59 4.03
CA ILE A 5 2.73 -16.19 4.27
C ILE A 5 1.54 -15.38 4.79
N ALA A 6 0.34 -15.61 4.25
CA ALA A 6 -0.90 -15.00 4.73
C ALA A 6 -1.22 -15.42 6.18
N GLU A 7 -0.98 -16.69 6.53
CA GLU A 7 -1.18 -17.21 7.89
C GLU A 7 -0.21 -16.62 8.92
N GLN A 8 1.06 -16.39 8.54
CA GLN A 8 2.03 -15.74 9.43
C GLN A 8 1.71 -14.27 9.69
N LEU A 9 1.18 -13.55 8.70
CA LEU A 9 0.74 -12.16 8.88
C LEU A 9 -0.47 -12.05 9.83
N ARG A 10 -1.35 -13.06 9.78
CA ARG A 10 -2.57 -13.16 10.61
C ARG A 10 -2.28 -13.34 12.10
N ALA A 11 -1.14 -13.92 12.46
CA ALA A 11 -0.79 -14.23 13.85
C ALA A 11 -0.36 -13.00 14.68
N LYS A 12 -0.25 -11.80 14.09
CA LYS A 12 0.30 -10.61 14.76
C LYS A 12 -0.68 -9.46 14.96
N LEU A 13 -1.97 -9.71 14.76
CA LEU A 13 -2.98 -8.67 14.59
C LEU A 13 -4.12 -8.84 15.61
N SER A 14 -4.42 -7.76 16.32
CA SER A 14 -5.43 -7.63 17.38
C SER A 14 -6.85 -7.77 16.83
N GLY A 15 -7.80 -8.29 17.63
CA GLY A 15 -9.10 -8.84 17.19
C GLY A 15 -10.05 -7.98 16.33
N GLN A 16 -9.72 -6.74 15.97
CA GLN A 16 -10.42 -6.00 14.90
C GLN A 16 -9.91 -6.34 13.48
N GLU A 17 -8.69 -6.87 13.36
CA GLU A 17 -8.06 -7.25 12.10
C GLU A 17 -8.57 -8.60 11.56
N GLU A 18 -9.22 -9.42 12.41
CA GLU A 18 -9.80 -10.71 12.00
C GLU A 18 -11.00 -10.56 11.05
N GLN A 19 -11.80 -9.49 11.17
CA GLN A 19 -12.95 -9.25 10.29
C GLN A 19 -12.53 -8.79 8.88
N VAL A 20 -11.39 -8.12 8.76
CA VAL A 20 -10.86 -7.66 7.47
C VAL A 20 -10.24 -8.82 6.68
N ILE A 21 -9.70 -9.85 7.34
CA ILE A 21 -9.05 -11.00 6.69
C ILE A 21 -10.06 -12.00 6.09
N ALA A 22 -11.35 -11.93 6.47
CA ALA A 22 -12.40 -12.72 5.82
C ALA A 22 -12.74 -12.21 4.40
N ALA A 23 -12.44 -10.95 4.10
CA ALA A 23 -12.60 -10.39 2.77
C ALA A 23 -11.31 -10.64 1.96
N ARG A 24 -11.43 -11.30 0.81
CA ARG A 24 -10.35 -11.26 -0.18
C ARG A 24 -10.15 -9.79 -0.57
N PRO A 25 -8.95 -9.20 -0.38
CA PRO A 25 -8.76 -7.77 -0.59
C PRO A 25 -8.97 -7.32 -2.04
N THR A 26 -8.96 -8.28 -2.97
CA THR A 26 -9.27 -8.14 -4.39
C THR A 26 -9.77 -9.49 -4.94
N GLU A 27 -10.57 -9.46 -6.00
CA GLU A 27 -10.93 -10.65 -6.80
C GLU A 27 -9.92 -10.95 -7.91
N ASN A 28 -8.95 -10.06 -8.14
CA ASN A 28 -7.91 -10.19 -9.16
C ASN A 28 -6.63 -10.79 -8.55
N PRO A 29 -6.29 -12.06 -8.82
CA PRO A 29 -5.13 -12.71 -8.23
C PRO A 29 -3.79 -12.12 -8.71
N GLU A 30 -3.72 -11.58 -9.93
CA GLU A 30 -2.55 -10.88 -10.44
C GLU A 30 -2.32 -9.56 -9.71
N ALA A 31 -3.40 -8.82 -9.43
CA ALA A 31 -3.34 -7.60 -8.61
C ALA A 31 -2.87 -7.92 -7.18
N TYR A 32 -3.33 -9.05 -6.63
CA TYR A 32 -2.89 -9.51 -5.31
C TYR A 32 -1.42 -9.93 -5.29
N ASP A 33 -0.92 -10.64 -6.31
CA ASP A 33 0.51 -10.97 -6.41
C ASP A 33 1.38 -9.71 -6.50
N ALA A 34 0.97 -8.75 -7.34
CA ALA A 34 1.64 -7.46 -7.45
C ALA A 34 1.64 -6.70 -6.10
N TYR A 35 0.51 -6.65 -5.40
CA TYR A 35 0.43 -6.07 -4.06
C TYR A 35 1.40 -6.73 -3.07
N LEU A 36 1.44 -8.06 -3.02
CA LEU A 36 2.35 -8.79 -2.12
C LEU A 36 3.83 -8.52 -2.44
N ARG A 37 4.19 -8.39 -3.73
CA ARG A 37 5.55 -7.98 -4.12
C ARG A 37 5.85 -6.56 -3.66
N GLY A 38 4.92 -5.63 -3.87
CA GLY A 38 5.00 -4.25 -3.41
C GLY A 38 5.25 -4.18 -1.90
N LEU A 39 4.44 -4.90 -1.13
CA LEU A 39 4.58 -5.04 0.33
C LEU A 39 5.92 -5.64 0.74
N ALA A 40 6.38 -6.69 0.05
CA ALA A 40 7.67 -7.30 0.35
C ALA A 40 8.84 -6.33 0.17
N TYR A 41 8.78 -5.43 -0.83
CA TYR A 41 9.79 -4.38 -1.01
C TYR A 41 9.64 -3.23 0.00
N SER A 42 8.42 -2.85 0.39
CA SER A 42 8.21 -1.79 1.38
C SER A 42 8.69 -2.16 2.78
N LEU A 43 8.78 -3.46 3.09
CA LEU A 43 9.30 -4.00 4.35
C LEU A 43 10.84 -4.15 4.37
N LYS A 44 11.53 -3.96 3.23
CA LYS A 44 13.00 -3.97 3.17
C LYS A 44 13.60 -2.66 3.69
N PRO A 45 14.91 -2.61 3.96
CA PRO A 45 15.58 -1.36 4.32
C PRO A 45 15.28 -0.24 3.32
N SER A 46 15.01 0.95 3.85
CA SER A 46 14.70 2.12 3.03
C SER A 46 15.91 2.51 2.17
N ASN A 47 15.77 2.39 0.86
CA ASN A 47 16.69 2.89 -0.14
C ASN A 47 15.95 3.10 -1.47
N THR A 48 16.56 3.80 -2.42
CA THR A 48 15.97 4.14 -3.72
C THR A 48 15.53 2.90 -4.50
N ALA A 49 16.34 1.83 -4.52
CA ALA A 49 16.01 0.62 -5.28
C ALA A 49 14.76 -0.08 -4.74
N ASN A 50 14.65 -0.22 -3.41
CA ASN A 50 13.48 -0.83 -2.77
C ASN A 50 12.24 0.05 -2.90
N ALA A 51 12.38 1.38 -2.78
CA ALA A 51 11.28 2.32 -2.96
C ALA A 51 10.69 2.26 -4.37
N LEU A 52 11.56 2.30 -5.40
CA LEU A 52 11.15 2.18 -6.80
C LEU A 52 10.51 0.82 -7.11
N ALA A 53 11.05 -0.26 -6.56
CA ALA A 53 10.47 -1.58 -6.74
C ALA A 53 9.08 -1.70 -6.08
N ALA A 54 8.93 -1.21 -4.85
CA ALA A 54 7.63 -1.18 -4.18
C ALA A 54 6.61 -0.35 -4.97
N GLN A 55 6.98 0.88 -5.35
CA GLN A 55 6.14 1.77 -6.16
C GLN A 55 5.70 1.10 -7.47
N LYS A 56 6.63 0.47 -8.19
CA LYS A 56 6.34 -0.22 -9.45
C LYS A 56 5.25 -1.29 -9.28
N TYR A 57 5.41 -2.18 -8.31
CA TYR A 57 4.46 -3.28 -8.11
C TYR A 57 3.11 -2.80 -7.60
N LEU A 58 3.08 -1.77 -6.75
CA LEU A 58 1.83 -1.21 -6.24
C LEU A 58 1.06 -0.46 -7.33
N ARG A 59 1.76 0.26 -8.22
CA ARG A 59 1.15 0.85 -9.43
C ARG A 59 0.56 -0.20 -10.36
N GLU A 60 1.24 -1.34 -10.52
CA GLU A 60 0.71 -2.46 -11.31
C GLU A 60 -0.55 -3.05 -10.65
N ALA A 61 -0.54 -3.24 -9.33
CA ALA A 61 -1.69 -3.77 -8.60
C ALA A 61 -2.93 -2.88 -8.75
N VAL A 62 -2.80 -1.55 -8.61
CA VAL A 62 -3.94 -0.63 -8.77
C VAL A 62 -4.38 -0.44 -10.22
N LYS A 63 -3.48 -0.68 -11.18
CA LYS A 63 -3.83 -0.73 -12.61
C LYS A 63 -4.64 -1.98 -12.93
N LEU A 64 -4.29 -3.12 -12.35
CA LEU A 64 -4.97 -4.40 -12.53
C LEU A 64 -6.31 -4.44 -11.79
N ASP A 65 -6.40 -3.83 -10.61
CA ASP A 65 -7.64 -3.64 -9.87
C ASP A 65 -7.71 -2.22 -9.26
N PRO A 66 -8.37 -1.28 -9.96
CA PRO A 66 -8.56 0.08 -9.46
C PRO A 66 -9.41 0.18 -8.18
N LYS A 67 -10.14 -0.88 -7.80
CA LYS A 67 -10.93 -0.92 -6.55
C LYS A 67 -10.16 -1.52 -5.38
N PHE A 68 -8.89 -1.87 -5.58
CA PHE A 68 -8.04 -2.48 -4.56
C PHE A 68 -7.56 -1.44 -3.54
N ALA A 69 -8.44 -1.06 -2.61
CA ALA A 69 -8.23 -0.01 -1.61
C ALA A 69 -6.91 -0.15 -0.83
N LEU A 70 -6.56 -1.38 -0.46
CA LEU A 70 -5.33 -1.69 0.27
C LEU A 70 -4.06 -1.38 -0.52
N SER A 71 -4.06 -1.64 -1.83
CA SER A 71 -2.91 -1.32 -2.69
C SER A 71 -2.75 0.19 -2.87
N TRP A 72 -3.86 0.93 -3.02
CA TRP A 72 -3.84 2.39 -3.05
C TRP A 72 -3.28 3.00 -1.75
N ALA A 73 -3.68 2.46 -0.59
CA ALA A 73 -3.18 2.91 0.71
C ALA A 73 -1.66 2.67 0.84
N LEU A 74 -1.19 1.48 0.47
CA LEU A 74 0.22 1.14 0.53
C LEU A 74 1.06 1.92 -0.49
N LEU A 75 0.53 2.18 -1.69
CA LEU A 75 1.18 3.01 -2.71
C LEU A 75 1.43 4.42 -2.17
N SER A 76 0.38 5.05 -1.63
CA SER A 76 0.48 6.39 -1.03
C SER A 76 1.52 6.42 0.10
N TYR A 77 1.52 5.42 0.98
CA TYR A 77 2.49 5.32 2.07
C TYR A 77 3.95 5.18 1.57
N VAL A 78 4.20 4.30 0.61
CA VAL A 78 5.54 4.09 0.02
C VAL A 78 6.03 5.36 -0.67
N GLU A 79 5.17 6.01 -1.45
CA GLU A 79 5.52 7.23 -2.16
C GLU A 79 5.77 8.39 -1.19
N ALA A 80 4.95 8.57 -0.15
CA ALA A 80 5.15 9.58 0.89
C ALA A 80 6.46 9.38 1.66
N ARG A 81 6.75 8.13 2.06
CA ARG A 81 8.02 7.77 2.70
C ARG A 81 9.21 8.06 1.79
N GLY A 82 9.08 7.76 0.50
CA GLY A 82 10.12 8.00 -0.49
C GLY A 82 10.34 9.49 -0.77
N TYR A 83 9.25 10.27 -0.80
CA TYR A 83 9.26 11.72 -0.94
C TYR A 83 10.00 12.38 0.23
N LEU A 84 9.62 12.05 1.48
CA LEU A 84 10.22 12.62 2.70
C LEU A 84 11.67 12.17 2.90
N GLY A 85 11.96 10.88 2.63
CA GLY A 85 13.29 10.29 2.75
C GLY A 85 14.21 10.53 1.55
N GLN A 86 13.74 11.25 0.52
CA GLN A 86 14.45 11.53 -0.73
C GLN A 86 14.96 10.28 -1.46
N SER A 87 14.36 9.11 -1.20
CA SER A 87 14.63 7.88 -1.96
C SER A 87 13.84 7.84 -3.27
N LEU A 88 12.81 8.69 -3.40
CA LEU A 88 12.14 9.07 -4.63
C LEU A 88 12.35 10.57 -4.87
N GLN A 89 12.33 11.00 -6.14
CA GLN A 89 12.48 12.41 -6.48
C GLN A 89 11.28 13.21 -5.95
N PRO A 90 11.49 14.21 -5.05
CA PRO A 90 10.40 14.95 -4.44
C PRO A 90 9.87 16.03 -5.39
N THR A 91 8.97 15.64 -6.30
CA THR A 91 8.31 16.55 -7.23
C THR A 91 6.91 16.93 -6.75
N VAL A 92 6.40 18.08 -7.20
CA VAL A 92 5.00 18.48 -6.96
C VAL A 92 4.04 17.43 -7.53
N ALA A 93 4.36 16.85 -8.67
CA ALA A 93 3.57 15.77 -9.27
C ALA A 93 3.48 14.54 -8.35
N LEU A 94 4.61 14.09 -7.79
CA LEU A 94 4.61 12.95 -6.86
C LEU A 94 3.80 13.25 -5.59
N ARG A 95 3.86 14.49 -5.08
CA ARG A 95 3.03 14.92 -3.93
C ARG A 95 1.54 14.80 -4.25
N GLU A 96 1.11 15.20 -5.44
CA GLU A 96 -0.29 15.06 -5.86
C GLU A 96 -0.69 13.60 -6.07
N GLU A 97 0.19 12.77 -6.63
CA GLU A 97 -0.05 11.32 -6.77
C GLU A 97 -0.26 10.65 -5.40
N ILE A 98 0.57 10.98 -4.40
CA ILE A 98 0.45 10.51 -3.02
C ILE A 98 -0.93 10.85 -2.44
N ARG A 99 -1.38 12.10 -2.63
CA ARG A 99 -2.68 12.59 -2.15
C ARG A 99 -3.83 11.83 -2.81
N GLN A 100 -3.79 11.72 -4.13
CA GLN A 100 -4.83 11.03 -4.91
C GLN A 100 -4.94 9.55 -4.51
N ALA A 101 -3.81 8.87 -4.30
CA ALA A 101 -3.80 7.49 -3.85
C ALA A 101 -4.43 7.33 -2.46
N ALA A 102 -4.12 8.24 -1.51
CA ALA A 102 -4.74 8.24 -0.19
C ALA A 102 -6.27 8.49 -0.25
N GLU A 103 -6.69 9.48 -1.03
CA GLU A 103 -8.11 9.82 -1.22
C GLU A 103 -8.88 8.67 -1.87
N THR A 104 -8.27 7.99 -2.84
CA THR A 104 -8.85 6.83 -3.52
C THR A 104 -9.02 5.66 -2.54
N ALA A 105 -8.00 5.35 -1.74
CA ALA A 105 -8.08 4.31 -0.72
C ALA A 105 -9.21 4.58 0.29
N LEU A 106 -9.30 5.82 0.78
CA LEU A 106 -10.35 6.26 1.72
C LEU A 106 -11.75 6.21 1.10
N THR A 107 -11.87 6.55 -0.19
CA THR A 107 -13.15 6.50 -0.91
C THR A 107 -13.63 5.05 -1.08
N LEU A 108 -12.71 4.15 -1.42
CA LEU A 108 -13.02 2.74 -1.64
C LEU A 108 -13.32 2.01 -0.32
N GLN A 109 -12.57 2.31 0.74
CA GLN A 109 -12.75 1.66 2.03
C GLN A 109 -12.49 2.65 3.19
N PRO A 110 -13.52 3.42 3.60
CA PRO A 110 -13.40 4.46 4.63
C PRO A 110 -12.93 3.96 6.00
N ASN A 111 -13.16 2.68 6.30
CA ASN A 111 -12.83 2.02 7.56
C ASN A 111 -11.57 1.14 7.48
N LEU A 112 -10.79 1.22 6.40
CA LEU A 112 -9.57 0.43 6.27
C LEU A 112 -8.56 0.92 7.32
N GLY A 113 -8.17 0.04 8.27
CA GLY A 113 -7.25 0.38 9.35
C GLY A 113 -5.92 0.97 8.87
N GLU A 114 -5.45 0.59 7.67
CA GLU A 114 -4.26 1.15 7.02
C GLU A 114 -4.48 2.50 6.32
N ALA A 115 -5.73 2.87 6.01
CA ALA A 115 -6.08 4.21 5.52
C ALA A 115 -6.00 5.28 6.63
N VAL A 116 -5.98 4.85 7.90
CA VAL A 116 -5.77 5.73 9.07
C VAL A 116 -4.29 6.12 9.21
N LEU A 117 -3.35 5.26 8.79
CA LEU A 117 -1.91 5.57 8.79
C LEU A 117 -1.53 6.60 7.70
N THR A 118 -2.26 6.66 6.58
CA THR A 118 -1.99 7.58 5.46
C THR A 118 -2.38 9.03 5.76
N LYS A 119 -3.46 9.26 6.54
CA LYS A 119 -3.82 10.62 6.98
C LYS A 119 -2.73 11.31 7.80
N GLY A 120 -1.96 10.54 8.57
CA GLY A 120 -0.85 11.07 9.36
C GLY A 120 0.35 11.57 8.54
N TYR A 121 0.59 11.00 7.35
CA TYR A 121 1.76 11.34 6.52
C TYR A 121 1.47 12.44 5.49
N TYR A 122 0.26 12.52 4.94
CA TYR A 122 -0.10 13.56 3.97
C TYR A 122 -0.02 14.98 4.55
N HIS A 123 -0.34 15.16 5.84
CA HIS A 123 -0.26 16.47 6.48
C HIS A 123 1.17 17.00 6.69
N TYR A 124 2.20 16.17 6.51
CA TYR A 124 3.61 16.57 6.68
C TYR A 124 4.42 16.56 5.37
N ALA A 125 3.79 16.31 4.21
CA ALA A 125 4.43 16.33 2.90
C ALA A 125 4.21 17.66 2.17
#